data_AF-A0A1G2I4C7-F1
#
_entry.id   AF-A0A1G2I4C7-F1
#
_cell.length_a   1.000
_cell.length_b   1.000
_cell.length_c   1.000
_cell.angle_alpha   90.00
_cell.angle_beta   90.00
_cell.angle_gamma   90.00
#
_symmetry.space_group_name_H-M   'P 1'
#
loop_
_entity.id
_entity.type
_entity.pdbx_description
1 polymer ?
#
loop_
_entity_poly.entity_id
_entity_poly.type
_entity_poly.pdbx_seq_one_letter_code
_entity_poly.pdbx_strand_id
1 'polypeptide(L)'
;MSRIKKSRSKNKSKPARLERRVRVTFFLVANQKEHFDAIDDIRDYLKQQYLEDEKERELPVTGFTHSLFPGSWPFPSGEPVFTGYWWYTSNKKDKVLTIEKTALFLIDFPAYAEEWKTDENISLLKNRIFECYERYHCPQDEIWIVKQDIYLYA
;
A
#
# COMPACT_ATOMS: atom_id res chain seq x y z
N MET A 1 -63.58 -6.22 16.55
CA MET A 1 -62.40 -6.88 15.94
C MET A 1 -61.64 -5.85 15.10
N SER A 2 -60.55 -5.30 15.63
CA SER A 2 -59.75 -4.26 14.97
C SER A 2 -58.61 -4.89 14.17
N ARG A 3 -58.54 -4.64 12.85
CA ARG A 3 -57.46 -5.09 11.96
C ARG A 3 -56.32 -4.07 11.99
N ILE A 4 -55.25 -4.40 12.70
CA ILE A 4 -53.98 -3.67 12.68
C ILE A 4 -53.31 -3.91 11.32
N LYS A 5 -53.32 -2.89 10.44
CA LYS A 5 -52.51 -2.87 9.21
C LYS A 5 -51.05 -2.61 9.59
N LYS A 6 -50.23 -3.66 9.62
CA LYS A 6 -48.77 -3.54 9.68
C LYS A 6 -48.28 -2.89 8.38
N SER A 7 -47.86 -1.63 8.43
CA SER A 7 -47.13 -0.99 7.35
C SER A 7 -45.74 -1.62 7.27
N ARG A 8 -45.50 -2.39 6.20
CA ARG A 8 -44.14 -2.78 5.82
C ARG A 8 -43.44 -1.51 5.33
N SER A 9 -42.65 -0.91 6.22
CA SER A 9 -41.61 0.05 5.85
C SER A 9 -40.70 -0.62 4.81
N LYS A 10 -40.82 -0.19 3.55
CA LYS A 10 -39.83 -0.52 2.53
C LYS A 10 -38.57 0.25 2.91
N ASN A 11 -37.57 -0.46 3.43
CA ASN A 11 -36.20 0.05 3.49
C ASN A 11 -35.78 0.38 2.06
N LYS A 12 -35.88 1.66 1.68
CA LYS A 12 -35.25 2.18 0.47
C LYS A 12 -33.75 2.04 0.70
N SER A 13 -33.10 1.09 0.03
CA SER A 13 -31.65 1.04 -0.05
C SER A 13 -31.18 2.40 -0.54
N LYS A 14 -30.30 3.06 0.21
CA LYS A 14 -29.67 4.29 -0.27
C LYS A 14 -29.01 3.99 -1.63
N PRO A 15 -29.13 4.89 -2.63
CA PRO A 15 -28.46 4.69 -3.90
C PRO A 15 -26.95 4.58 -3.63
N ALA A 16 -26.30 3.63 -4.29
CA ALA A 16 -24.85 3.45 -4.18
C ALA A 16 -24.17 4.80 -4.48
N ARG A 17 -23.34 5.29 -3.55
CA ARG A 17 -22.61 6.55 -3.73
C ARG A 17 -21.27 6.21 -4.34
N LEU A 18 -20.93 6.89 -5.44
CA LEU A 18 -19.61 6.79 -6.04
C LEU A 18 -18.63 7.54 -5.13
N GLU A 19 -17.72 6.82 -4.49
CA GLU A 19 -16.64 7.37 -3.66
C GLU A 19 -15.38 7.51 -4.52
N ARG A 20 -14.82 8.72 -4.60
CA ARG A 20 -13.54 8.98 -5.28
C ARG A 20 -12.39 8.77 -4.29
N ARG A 21 -11.37 8.03 -4.69
CA ARG A 21 -10.12 7.83 -3.93
C ARG A 21 -8.91 7.98 -4.85
N VAL A 22 -7.73 8.13 -4.25
CA VAL A 22 -6.46 8.06 -4.97
C VAL A 22 -5.73 6.80 -4.54
N ARG A 23 -5.51 5.88 -5.48
CA ARG A 23 -4.71 4.68 -5.29
C ARG A 23 -3.25 4.96 -5.61
N VAL A 24 -2.38 4.62 -4.69
CA VAL A 24 -0.94 4.72 -4.82
C VAL A 24 -0.38 3.31 -4.85
N THR A 25 0.25 2.95 -5.97
CA THR A 25 0.98 1.68 -6.13
C THR A 25 2.46 1.95 -5.99
N PHE A 26 3.16 1.17 -5.18
CA PHE A 26 4.60 1.26 -5.12
C PHE A 26 5.26 -0.11 -4.95
N PHE A 27 6.53 -0.14 -5.32
CA PHE A 27 7.34 -1.34 -5.42
C PHE A 27 8.57 -1.22 -4.55
N LEU A 28 8.87 -2.24 -3.75
CA LEU A 28 10.04 -2.26 -2.87
C LEU A 28 10.93 -3.46 -3.14
N VAL A 29 12.24 -3.25 -3.11
CA VAL A 29 13.23 -4.33 -3.30
C VAL A 29 13.20 -5.28 -2.09
N ALA A 30 13.23 -6.59 -2.36
CA ALA A 30 13.05 -7.67 -1.39
C ALA A 30 14.05 -8.83 -1.61
N ASN A 31 15.29 -8.50 -1.97
CA ASN A 31 16.34 -9.47 -2.30
C ASN A 31 16.95 -10.23 -1.10
N GLN A 32 16.94 -9.64 0.10
CA GLN A 32 17.66 -10.15 1.27
C GLN A 32 16.84 -10.00 2.56
N LYS A 33 17.32 -10.60 3.65
CA LYS A 33 16.57 -10.68 4.92
C LYS A 33 16.20 -9.30 5.47
N GLU A 34 17.18 -8.40 5.46
CA GLU A 34 17.08 -7.03 5.95
C GLU A 34 15.99 -6.24 5.19
N HIS A 35 15.81 -6.54 3.89
CA HIS A 35 14.71 -5.96 3.13
C HIS A 35 13.36 -6.47 3.59
N PHE A 36 13.24 -7.76 3.92
CA PHE A 36 11.98 -8.30 4.43
C PHE A 36 11.64 -7.70 5.79
N ASP A 37 12.62 -7.54 6.67
CA ASP A 37 12.42 -6.88 7.96
C ASP A 37 11.95 -5.42 7.77
N ALA A 38 12.56 -4.67 6.84
CA ALA A 38 12.11 -3.31 6.48
C ALA A 38 10.69 -3.27 5.90
N ILE A 39 10.35 -4.23 5.03
CA ILE A 39 9.02 -4.35 4.43
C ILE A 39 7.95 -4.69 5.48
N ASP A 40 8.28 -5.54 6.44
CA ASP A 40 7.39 -5.89 7.55
C ASP A 40 7.12 -4.66 8.44
N ASP A 41 8.14 -3.84 8.72
CA ASP A 41 7.99 -2.56 9.43
C ASP A 41 7.08 -1.59 8.64
N ILE A 42 7.23 -1.51 7.32
CA ILE A 42 6.36 -0.69 6.46
C ILE A 42 4.93 -1.20 6.48
N ARG A 43 4.72 -2.52 6.41
CA ARG A 43 3.39 -3.13 6.53
C ARG A 43 2.74 -2.78 7.86
N ASP A 44 3.48 -2.91 8.95
CA ASP A 44 2.97 -2.68 10.30
C ASP A 44 2.69 -1.19 10.52
N TYR A 45 3.51 -0.30 9.98
CA TYR A 45 3.24 1.13 9.91
C TYR A 45 1.92 1.41 9.17
N LEU A 46 1.73 0.90 7.95
CA LEU A 46 0.50 1.13 7.19
C LEU A 46 -0.73 0.55 7.88
N LYS A 47 -0.59 -0.59 8.55
CA LYS A 47 -1.65 -1.19 9.37
C LYS A 47 -2.01 -0.29 10.54
N GLN A 48 -1.02 0.28 11.23
CA GLN A 48 -1.23 1.25 12.30
C GLN A 48 -1.98 2.48 11.77
N GLN A 49 -1.53 3.07 10.66
CA GLN A 49 -2.17 4.23 10.03
C GLN A 49 -3.63 3.98 9.59
N TYR A 50 -3.95 2.74 9.23
CA TYR A 50 -5.31 2.32 8.87
C TYR A 50 -6.22 2.10 10.08
N LEU A 51 -5.68 1.63 11.21
CA LEU A 51 -6.44 1.29 12.42
C LEU A 51 -6.56 2.45 13.42
N GLU A 52 -5.65 3.42 13.37
CA GLU A 52 -5.66 4.60 14.24
C GLU A 52 -6.81 5.56 13.92
N ASP A 53 -7.25 6.29 14.95
CA ASP A 53 -8.22 7.37 14.79
C ASP A 53 -7.66 8.46 13.87
N GLU A 54 -8.54 9.11 13.10
CA GLU A 54 -8.13 10.07 12.06
C GLU A 54 -7.27 11.24 12.57
N LYS A 55 -7.34 11.55 13.87
CA LYS A 55 -6.58 12.64 14.50
C LYS A 55 -5.16 12.23 14.92
N GLU A 56 -4.91 10.94 15.09
CA GLU A 56 -3.65 10.41 15.62
C GLU A 56 -2.74 9.89 14.50
N ARG A 57 -3.31 9.50 13.36
CA ARG A 57 -2.55 9.00 12.21
C ARG A 57 -1.79 10.11 11.48
N GLU A 58 -0.57 9.80 11.05
CA GLU A 58 0.28 10.63 10.18
C GLU A 58 -0.16 10.57 8.71
N LEU A 59 -0.59 9.40 8.24
CA LEU A 59 -1.04 9.17 6.87
C LEU A 59 -2.53 8.81 6.84
N PRO A 60 -3.32 9.44 5.95
CA PRO A 60 -4.75 9.22 5.86
C PRO A 60 -5.08 7.96 5.03
N VAL A 61 -4.58 6.79 5.47
CA VAL A 61 -4.79 5.51 4.78
C VAL A 61 -6.24 5.07 4.95
N THR A 62 -6.96 4.86 3.84
CA THR A 62 -8.36 4.39 3.82
C THR A 62 -8.49 2.90 3.46
N GLY A 63 -7.38 2.30 3.06
CA GLY A 63 -7.25 0.89 2.76
C GLY A 63 -5.87 0.61 2.17
N PHE A 64 -5.39 -0.62 2.33
CA PHE A 64 -4.15 -1.02 1.67
C PHE A 64 -4.14 -2.53 1.38
N THR A 65 -3.30 -2.93 0.44
CA THR A 65 -3.00 -4.31 0.08
C THR A 65 -1.51 -4.41 -0.18
N HIS A 66 -0.91 -5.54 0.14
CA HIS A 66 0.50 -5.77 -0.07
C HIS A 66 0.78 -7.21 -0.49
N SER A 67 1.93 -7.44 -1.14
CA SER A 67 2.45 -8.77 -1.40
C SER A 67 2.62 -9.56 -0.10
N LEU A 68 2.38 -10.87 -0.17
CA LEU A 68 2.74 -11.82 0.89
C LEU A 68 4.19 -12.27 0.68
N PHE A 69 4.99 -12.23 1.76
CA PHE A 69 6.38 -12.65 1.74
C PHE A 69 6.52 -14.06 2.32
N PRO A 70 7.33 -14.93 1.69
CA PRO A 70 7.61 -16.26 2.23
C PRO A 70 8.20 -16.14 3.64
N GLY A 71 7.69 -16.93 4.58
CA GLY A 71 8.20 -16.97 5.96
C GLY A 71 7.58 -15.96 6.93
N SER A 72 6.66 -15.10 6.47
CA SER A 72 5.86 -14.25 7.36
C SER A 72 4.64 -15.02 7.91
N TRP A 73 4.45 -15.02 9.23
CA TRP A 73 3.23 -15.57 9.85
C TRP A 73 2.03 -14.67 9.49
N PRO A 74 0.82 -15.20 9.18
CA PRO A 74 0.38 -16.59 9.30
C PRO A 74 0.54 -17.44 8.03
N PHE A 75 1.29 -17.00 7.03
CA PHE A 75 1.38 -17.66 5.72
C PHE A 75 2.78 -18.26 5.50
N PRO A 76 3.08 -19.46 6.06
CA PRO A 76 4.38 -20.10 5.91
C PRO A 76 4.72 -20.48 4.45
N SER A 77 3.76 -20.41 3.52
CA SER A 77 3.93 -20.77 2.11
C SER A 77 3.55 -19.66 1.11
N GLY A 78 3.53 -18.39 1.52
CA GLY A 78 3.09 -17.30 0.63
C GLY A 78 4.15 -16.84 -0.37
N GLU A 79 3.91 -17.00 -1.68
CA GLU A 79 4.40 -16.06 -2.70
C GLU A 79 3.22 -15.17 -3.12
N PRO A 80 3.42 -13.85 -3.31
CA PRO A 80 3.91 -13.36 -4.60
C PRO A 80 4.88 -12.20 -4.42
N VAL A 81 6.16 -12.53 -4.29
CA VAL A 81 7.23 -11.60 -4.61
C VAL A 81 7.38 -11.62 -6.12
N PHE A 82 7.18 -10.49 -6.78
CA PHE A 82 7.46 -10.41 -8.21
C PHE A 82 8.95 -10.64 -8.41
N THR A 83 9.31 -11.43 -9.42
CA THR A 83 10.70 -11.60 -9.81
C THR A 83 10.92 -10.85 -11.11
N GLY A 84 11.65 -9.74 -11.04
CA GLY A 84 12.12 -8.97 -12.18
C GLY A 84 13.48 -9.46 -12.66
N TYR A 85 13.73 -9.29 -13.96
CA TYR A 85 15.02 -9.55 -14.58
C TYR A 85 15.52 -8.24 -15.18
N TRP A 86 16.61 -7.71 -14.64
CA TRP A 86 17.14 -6.40 -15.01
C TRP A 86 18.56 -6.51 -15.53
N TRP A 87 18.94 -5.61 -16.44
CA TRP A 87 20.34 -5.46 -16.82
C TRP A 87 21.05 -4.56 -15.81
N TYR A 88 22.03 -5.10 -15.12
CA TYR A 88 22.96 -4.35 -14.30
C TYR A 88 24.29 -4.19 -15.03
N THR A 89 24.83 -2.98 -15.08
CA THR A 89 26.18 -2.75 -15.61
C THR A 89 27.16 -2.87 -14.46
N SER A 90 27.94 -3.94 -14.45
CA SER A 90 28.97 -4.13 -13.43
C SER A 90 30.07 -3.06 -13.51
N ASN A 91 30.88 -2.94 -12.47
CA ASN A 91 32.06 -2.06 -12.46
C ASN A 91 33.06 -2.34 -13.61
N LYS A 92 33.00 -3.54 -14.21
CA LYS A 92 33.82 -3.93 -15.38
C LYS A 92 33.17 -3.55 -16.72
N LYS A 93 32.04 -2.85 -16.71
CA LYS A 93 31.20 -2.48 -17.87
C LYS A 93 30.51 -3.64 -18.57
N ASP A 94 30.59 -4.85 -18.02
CA ASP A 94 29.83 -6.00 -18.50
C ASP A 94 28.36 -5.88 -18.09
N LYS A 95 27.45 -6.18 -19.01
CA LYS A 95 26.02 -6.31 -18.72
C LYS A 95 25.76 -7.68 -18.09
N VAL A 96 25.28 -7.66 -16.85
CA VAL A 96 24.91 -8.85 -16.10
C VAL A 96 23.40 -8.86 -15.93
N LEU A 97 22.77 -10.01 -16.14
CA LEU A 97 21.36 -10.19 -15.82
C LEU A 97 21.24 -10.38 -14.30
N THR A 98 20.61 -9.42 -13.64
CA THR A 98 20.32 -9.47 -12.21
C THR A 98 18.87 -9.87 -12.02
N ILE A 99 18.65 -10.78 -11.07
CA ILE A 99 17.31 -11.17 -10.64
C ILE A 99 16.97 -10.32 -9.41
N GLU A 100 15.85 -9.63 -9.46
CA GLU A 100 15.36 -8.80 -8.36
C GLU A 100 14.00 -9.30 -7.90
N LYS A 101 13.88 -9.44 -6.58
CA LYS A 101 12.65 -9.73 -5.87
C LYS A 101 11.99 -8.41 -5.48
N THR A 102 10.71 -8.27 -5.77
CA THR A 102 9.97 -7.01 -5.59
C THR A 102 8.65 -7.24 -4.84
N ALA A 103 8.49 -6.48 -3.77
CA ALA A 103 7.26 -6.27 -3.03
C ALA A 103 6.33 -5.32 -3.77
N LEU A 104 5.04 -5.63 -3.85
CA LEU A 104 4.02 -4.68 -4.32
C LEU A 104 3.18 -4.21 -3.14
N PHE A 105 2.90 -2.90 -3.11
CA PHE A 105 1.96 -2.29 -2.20
C PHE A 105 0.95 -1.43 -2.98
N LEU A 106 -0.29 -1.45 -2.51
CA LEU A 106 -1.40 -0.61 -2.96
C LEU A 106 -1.96 0.08 -1.73
N ILE A 107 -1.99 1.41 -1.72
CA ILE A 107 -2.59 2.21 -0.66
C ILE A 107 -3.66 3.10 -1.27
N ASP A 108 -4.81 3.19 -0.62
CA ASP A 108 -5.87 4.13 -0.98
C ASP A 108 -5.86 5.33 -0.03
N PHE A 109 -5.67 6.53 -0.58
CA PHE A 109 -5.86 7.81 0.09
C PHE A 109 -7.25 8.40 -0.23
N PRO A 110 -7.83 9.22 0.65
CA PRO A 110 -9.03 9.97 0.31
C PRO A 110 -8.72 10.95 -0.84
N ALA A 111 -9.71 11.19 -1.70
CA ALA A 111 -9.57 12.23 -2.70
C ALA A 111 -9.74 13.60 -2.04
N TYR A 112 -8.67 14.40 -2.08
CA TYR A 112 -8.72 15.79 -1.65
C TYR A 112 -9.22 16.70 -2.77
N ALA A 113 -9.78 17.85 -2.40
CA ALA A 113 -10.04 18.92 -3.36
C ALA A 113 -8.73 19.49 -3.89
N GLU A 114 -7.72 19.60 -3.03
CA GLU A 114 -6.39 20.06 -3.38
C GLU A 114 -5.41 18.89 -3.58
N GLU A 115 -5.03 18.63 -4.83
CA GLU A 115 -4.20 17.48 -5.19
C GLU A 115 -2.82 17.46 -4.50
N TRP A 116 -2.28 18.63 -4.14
CA TRP A 116 -1.00 18.75 -3.44
C TRP A 116 -0.98 18.05 -2.08
N LYS A 117 -2.13 17.93 -1.39
CA LYS A 117 -2.23 17.19 -0.13
C LYS A 117 -1.92 15.70 -0.33
N THR A 118 -2.36 15.14 -1.45
CA THR A 118 -2.01 13.76 -1.81
C THR A 118 -0.52 13.63 -2.08
N ASP A 119 0.09 14.62 -2.73
CA ASP A 119 1.52 14.60 -3.05
C ASP A 119 2.40 14.76 -1.79
N GLU A 120 1.95 15.53 -0.81
CA GLU A 120 2.56 15.60 0.54
C GLU A 120 2.48 14.25 1.26
N ASN A 121 1.31 13.60 1.25
CA ASN A 121 1.16 12.25 1.82
C ASN A 121 2.05 11.22 1.13
N ILE A 122 2.18 11.29 -0.20
CA ILE A 122 3.10 10.43 -0.96
C ILE A 122 4.56 10.72 -0.57
N SER A 123 4.92 11.99 -0.39
CA SER A 123 6.27 12.38 0.03
C SER A 123 6.59 11.89 1.44
N LEU A 124 5.64 12.01 2.38
CA LEU A 124 5.78 11.48 3.73
C LEU A 124 5.92 9.95 3.71
N LEU A 125 5.08 9.25 2.95
CA LEU A 125 5.19 7.80 2.75
C LEU A 125 6.59 7.42 2.23
N LYS A 126 7.11 8.14 1.23
CA LYS A 126 8.43 7.89 0.66
C LYS A 126 9.54 8.03 1.70
N ASN A 127 9.47 9.09 2.52
CA ASN A 127 10.43 9.31 3.60
C ASN A 127 10.37 8.18 4.65
N ARG A 128 9.17 7.76 5.05
CA ARG A 128 8.99 6.64 5.98
C ARG A 128 9.55 5.32 5.44
N ILE A 129 9.38 5.06 4.15
CA ILE A 129 9.98 3.89 3.48
C ILE A 129 11.51 3.97 3.56
N PHE A 130 12.11 5.10 3.20
CA PHE A 130 13.56 5.27 3.27
C PHE A 130 14.09 5.10 4.70
N GLU A 131 13.46 5.72 5.69
CA GLU A 131 13.83 5.58 7.11
C GLU A 131 13.80 4.11 7.57
N CYS A 132 12.80 3.33 7.13
CA CYS A 132 12.73 1.90 7.45
C CYS A 132 13.92 1.16 6.84
N TYR A 133 14.21 1.33 5.55
CA TYR A 133 15.33 0.65 4.90
C TYR A 133 16.70 1.09 5.46
N GLU A 134 16.86 2.35 5.85
CA GLU A 134 18.07 2.85 6.50
C GLU A 134 18.30 2.20 7.87
N ARG A 135 17.24 1.99 8.66
CA ARG A 135 17.29 1.32 9.97
C ARG A 135 17.89 -0.09 9.88
N TYR A 136 17.62 -0.79 8.78
CA TYR A 136 18.13 -2.14 8.51
C TYR A 136 19.44 -2.13 7.69
N HIS A 137 20.10 -0.97 7.54
CA HIS A 137 21.35 -0.80 6.81
C HIS A 137 21.29 -1.26 5.34
N CYS A 138 20.11 -1.12 4.72
CA CYS A 138 19.87 -1.53 3.36
C CYS A 138 19.15 -0.44 2.55
N PRO A 139 19.72 0.78 2.42
CA PRO A 139 19.04 1.88 1.76
C PRO A 139 18.63 1.52 0.32
N GLN A 140 17.46 2.00 -0.09
CA GLN A 140 17.02 1.88 -1.48
C GLN A 140 17.51 3.07 -2.30
N ASP A 141 17.98 2.81 -3.52
CA ASP A 141 18.35 3.87 -4.46
C ASP A 141 17.12 4.58 -5.04
N GLU A 142 16.04 3.83 -5.25
CA GLU A 142 14.82 4.33 -5.90
C GLU A 142 13.56 3.61 -5.39
N ILE A 143 12.46 4.36 -5.31
CA ILE A 143 11.12 3.84 -5.06
C ILE A 143 10.22 4.29 -6.20
N TRP A 144 9.65 3.33 -6.91
CA TRP A 144 8.70 3.57 -8.00
C TRP A 144 7.31 3.75 -7.41
N ILE A 145 6.69 4.91 -7.62
CA ILE A 145 5.34 5.23 -7.13
C ILE A 145 4.44 5.62 -8.31
N VAL A 146 3.28 4.98 -8.42
CA VAL A 146 2.25 5.27 -9.42
C VAL A 146 0.98 5.75 -8.71
N LYS A 147 0.53 6.95 -9.05
CA LYS A 147 -0.70 7.58 -8.55
C LYS A 147 -1.84 7.37 -9.56
N GLN A 148 -2.99 6.87 -9.10
CA GLN A 148 -4.16 6.59 -9.93
C GLN A 148 -5.45 7.07 -9.25
N ASP A 149 -6.27 7.83 -9.96
CA ASP A 149 -7.63 8.13 -9.49
C ASP A 149 -8.54 6.91 -9.66
N ILE A 150 -9.27 6.55 -8.61
CA ILE A 150 -10.21 5.43 -8.63
C ILE A 150 -11.61 5.85 -8.12
N TYR A 151 -12.63 5.16 -8.61
CA TYR A 151 -14.02 5.34 -8.19
C TYR A 151 -14.57 4.02 -7.67
N LEU A 152 -15.03 4.01 -6.42
CA LEU A 152 -15.64 2.85 -5.77
C LEU A 152 -17.15 3.06 -5.64
N TYR A 153 -17.92 2.01 -5.88
CA TYR A 153 -19.34 2.00 -5.55
C TYR A 153 -19.51 1.63 -4.07
N ALA A 154 -19.99 2.57 -3.25
CA ALA A 154 -20.26 2.38 -1.82
C ALA A 154 -21.75 2.24 -1.52
#